data_AF-A0A1U9P266-F1
#
_entry.id   AF-A0A1U9P266-F1
#
_cell.length_a   1.000
_cell.length_b   1.000
_cell.length_c   1.000
_cell.angle_alpha   90.00
_cell.angle_beta   90.00
_cell.angle_gamma   90.00
#
_symmetry.space_group_name_H-M   'P 1'
#
loop_
_entity.id
_entity.type
_entity.pdbx_description
1 polymer ?
#
loop_
_entity_poly.entity_id
_entity_poly.type
_entity_poly.pdbx_seq_one_letter_code
_entity_poly.pdbx_strand_id
1 'polypeptide(L)'
;MRNAFVRRSVMTASAVSMVLLATACGTDKADTKADAKPSEAAATSAAPAAKAKTSAELEGVLVVQADLPNHVVKAPTAAETAGAAGAKSDKPECQPLVSAQSMNAVGTAAGTAGTRAVVKGKAPAADASPEDKLKAGLDALGGTATSVYLASYEGKGATEAFASLKTAGTACAGGYTGSQAGDSLKITKVAPGAAVTAGDEALAYTVTGEADGETLTTQLVVVRKGNTLATFSALSLTGAAEQPKDVVDTQVKKLG
;
A
#
# COMPACT_ATOMS: atom_id res chain seq x y z
N MET A 1 31.83 -47.01 -7.52
CA MET A 1 31.27 -47.47 -6.24
C MET A 1 29.76 -47.30 -6.30
N ARG A 2 29.03 -48.42 -6.26
CA ARG A 2 27.58 -48.47 -6.16
C ARG A 2 27.19 -48.26 -4.69
N ASN A 3 26.10 -47.55 -4.43
CA ASN A 3 25.07 -48.09 -3.54
C ASN A 3 23.74 -47.36 -3.77
N ALA A 4 22.82 -48.10 -4.38
CA ALA A 4 21.40 -47.87 -4.32
C ALA A 4 20.90 -48.32 -2.95
N PHE A 5 19.94 -47.61 -2.36
CA PHE A 5 18.98 -48.22 -1.45
C PHE A 5 17.56 -47.78 -1.82
N VAL A 6 16.69 -48.78 -1.77
CA VAL A 6 15.37 -48.88 -2.35
C VAL A 6 14.37 -49.11 -1.20
N ARG A 7 13.20 -48.46 -1.31
CA ARG A 7 11.86 -48.78 -0.74
C ARG A 7 11.66 -48.82 0.78
N ARG A 8 10.62 -48.09 1.23
CA ARG A 8 9.33 -48.72 1.62
C ARG A 8 8.20 -47.70 1.80
N SER A 9 7.07 -47.97 1.15
CA SER A 9 5.77 -47.30 1.28
C SER A 9 5.02 -47.81 2.51
N VAL A 10 4.27 -46.94 3.21
CA VAL A 10 3.06 -47.32 3.97
C VAL A 10 2.02 -46.19 3.85
N MET A 11 0.90 -46.49 3.20
CA MET A 11 -0.37 -45.76 3.32
C MET A 11 -1.00 -46.07 4.68
N THR A 12 -1.53 -45.07 5.37
CA THR A 12 -2.59 -45.28 6.37
C THR A 12 -3.65 -44.19 6.21
N ALA A 13 -4.80 -44.61 5.68
CA ALA A 13 -6.05 -43.88 5.72
C ALA A 13 -6.69 -44.10 7.10
N SER A 14 -7.26 -43.06 7.70
CA SER A 14 -8.18 -43.19 8.84
C SER A 14 -9.18 -42.04 8.79
N ALA A 15 -10.39 -42.37 8.38
CA ALA A 15 -11.60 -41.58 8.57
C ALA A 15 -12.27 -42.05 9.87
N VAL A 16 -12.61 -41.12 10.76
CA VAL A 16 -13.62 -41.35 11.81
C VAL A 16 -14.38 -40.03 12.05
N SER A 17 -15.65 -40.05 11.66
CA SER A 17 -16.70 -39.14 12.13
C SER A 17 -17.24 -39.63 13.47
N MET A 18 -17.54 -38.74 14.42
CA MET A 18 -18.45 -38.90 15.58
C MET A 18 -18.53 -37.54 16.30
N VAL A 19 -19.60 -37.04 16.91
CA VAL A 19 -21.04 -37.35 17.03
C VAL A 19 -21.65 -36.07 17.64
N LEU A 20 -22.84 -35.66 17.16
CA LEU A 20 -23.65 -34.61 17.76
C LEU A 20 -24.18 -35.06 19.14
N LEU A 21 -23.94 -34.28 20.19
CA LEU A 21 -24.65 -34.46 21.47
C LEU A 21 -25.80 -33.46 21.57
N ALA A 22 -27.01 -33.97 21.32
CA ALA A 22 -28.23 -33.47 21.94
C ALA A 22 -28.28 -34.00 23.37
N THR A 23 -28.41 -33.10 24.35
CA THR A 23 -28.88 -33.46 25.70
C THR A 23 -30.18 -32.73 26.00
N ALA A 24 -31.08 -33.49 26.60
CA ALA A 24 -32.50 -33.26 26.71
C ALA A 24 -32.89 -32.47 27.98
N CYS A 25 -34.18 -32.12 28.00
CA CYS A 25 -34.95 -31.36 29.00
C CYS A 25 -34.74 -31.70 30.48
N GLY A 26 -34.85 -30.66 31.32
CA GLY A 26 -35.38 -30.73 32.69
C GLY A 26 -36.40 -29.59 32.90
N THR A 27 -37.61 -29.94 33.33
CA THR A 27 -38.77 -29.09 33.68
C THR A 27 -38.66 -28.61 35.15
N ASP A 28 -39.18 -27.48 35.65
CA ASP A 28 -40.58 -27.00 35.75
C ASP A 28 -40.69 -25.55 36.33
N LYS A 29 -41.72 -24.79 35.89
CA LYS A 29 -42.47 -23.63 36.48
C LYS A 29 -41.76 -22.29 36.84
N ALA A 30 -42.31 -21.08 36.62
CA ALA A 30 -43.66 -20.59 36.25
C ALA A 30 -43.63 -19.17 35.62
N ASP A 31 -44.60 -18.93 34.72
CA ASP A 31 -45.32 -17.69 34.33
C ASP A 31 -44.60 -16.32 34.17
N THR A 32 -44.56 -15.78 32.94
CA THR A 32 -45.46 -14.70 32.46
C THR A 32 -45.13 -14.26 31.02
N LYS A 33 -46.19 -13.95 30.25
CA LYS A 33 -46.20 -13.48 28.85
C LYS A 33 -45.28 -12.27 28.59
N ALA A 34 -44.48 -12.38 27.52
CA ALA A 34 -44.29 -11.30 26.54
C ALA A 34 -43.80 -11.90 25.22
N ASP A 35 -44.67 -11.90 24.21
CA ASP A 35 -44.32 -12.18 22.81
C ASP A 35 -43.27 -11.16 22.33
N ALA A 36 -42.01 -11.60 22.25
CA ALA A 36 -40.95 -10.88 21.56
C ALA A 36 -40.47 -11.74 20.39
N LYS A 37 -41.06 -11.48 19.22
CA LYS A 37 -40.56 -11.88 17.90
C LYS A 37 -39.04 -11.67 17.84
N PRO A 38 -38.23 -12.67 17.45
CA PRO A 38 -36.85 -12.41 17.12
C PRO A 38 -36.83 -11.41 15.96
N SER A 39 -36.43 -10.19 16.27
CA SER A 39 -36.14 -9.16 15.28
C SER A 39 -34.99 -9.70 14.45
N GLU A 40 -35.30 -10.00 13.20
CA GLU A 40 -34.36 -10.22 12.12
C GLU A 40 -33.60 -8.89 11.95
N ALA A 41 -32.57 -8.71 12.78
CA ALA A 41 -31.68 -7.58 12.69
C ALA A 41 -30.95 -7.71 11.35
N ALA A 42 -31.38 -6.85 10.44
CA ALA A 42 -30.90 -6.66 9.09
C ALA A 42 -29.45 -7.11 8.91
N ALA A 43 -29.28 -8.26 8.25
CA ALA A 43 -28.10 -8.48 7.43
C ALA A 43 -28.07 -7.32 6.44
N THR A 44 -27.30 -6.28 6.77
CA THR A 44 -27.06 -5.18 5.87
C THR A 44 -26.40 -5.83 4.67
N SER A 45 -27.14 -5.94 3.58
CA SER A 45 -26.66 -6.50 2.32
C SER A 45 -25.43 -5.69 1.94
N ALA A 46 -24.25 -6.25 2.22
CA ALA A 46 -23.02 -5.70 1.71
C ALA A 46 -23.18 -5.71 0.20
N ALA A 47 -23.10 -4.53 -0.41
CA ALA A 47 -23.11 -4.41 -1.87
C ALA A 47 -22.12 -5.44 -2.44
N PRO A 48 -22.47 -6.15 -3.53
CA PRO A 48 -21.57 -7.11 -4.15
C PRO A 48 -20.21 -6.45 -4.32
N ALA A 49 -19.16 -7.08 -3.77
CA ALA A 49 -17.82 -6.54 -3.89
C ALA A 49 -17.53 -6.36 -5.38
N ALA A 50 -17.29 -5.11 -5.79
CA ALA A 50 -17.00 -4.82 -7.19
C ALA A 50 -15.80 -5.65 -7.63
N LYS A 51 -15.88 -6.28 -8.80
CA LYS A 51 -14.77 -7.07 -9.34
C LYS A 51 -13.50 -6.22 -9.37
N ALA A 52 -12.36 -6.81 -9.05
CA ALA A 52 -11.10 -6.11 -9.14
C ALA A 52 -10.82 -5.64 -10.58
N LYS A 53 -10.22 -4.46 -10.72
CA LYS A 53 -9.70 -3.96 -11.99
C LYS A 53 -8.42 -4.72 -12.36
N THR A 54 -8.28 -5.04 -13.63
CA THR A 54 -7.03 -5.53 -14.23
C THR A 54 -5.97 -4.41 -14.28
N SER A 55 -4.70 -4.77 -14.52
CA SER A 55 -3.65 -3.77 -14.71
C SER A 55 -3.95 -2.78 -15.83
N ALA A 56 -4.49 -3.24 -16.96
CA ALA A 56 -4.86 -2.38 -18.09
C ALA A 56 -5.99 -1.38 -17.74
N GLU A 57 -6.98 -1.82 -16.98
CA GLU A 57 -8.04 -0.92 -16.48
C GLU A 57 -7.49 0.09 -15.48
N LEU A 58 -6.50 -0.28 -14.67
CA LEU A 58 -5.82 0.64 -13.76
C LEU A 58 -4.93 1.66 -14.49
N GLU A 59 -4.23 1.24 -15.54
CA GLU A 59 -3.47 2.16 -16.41
C GLU A 59 -4.38 3.23 -17.02
N GLY A 60 -5.61 2.86 -17.40
CA GLY A 60 -6.60 3.80 -17.93
C GLY A 60 -7.08 4.87 -16.94
N VAL A 61 -6.90 4.66 -15.63
CA VAL A 61 -7.28 5.63 -14.57
C VAL A 61 -6.09 6.21 -13.83
N LEU A 62 -4.87 5.88 -14.25
CA LEU A 62 -3.65 6.44 -13.70
C LEU A 62 -3.47 7.90 -14.16
N VAL A 63 -2.88 8.75 -13.32
CA VAL A 63 -2.56 10.12 -13.72
C VAL A 63 -1.59 10.13 -14.91
N VAL A 64 -1.89 10.99 -15.88
CA VAL A 64 -1.09 11.20 -17.08
C VAL A 64 -0.60 12.65 -17.16
N GLN A 65 0.28 12.93 -18.11
CA GLN A 65 0.86 14.27 -18.29
C GLN A 65 -0.18 15.40 -18.43
N ALA A 66 -1.34 15.11 -19.04
CA ALA A 66 -2.41 16.08 -19.20
C ALA A 66 -3.10 16.46 -17.87
N ASP A 67 -3.06 15.57 -16.87
CA ASP A 67 -3.67 15.82 -15.55
C ASP A 67 -2.77 16.69 -14.66
N LEU A 68 -1.45 16.67 -14.90
CA LEU A 68 -0.45 17.33 -14.07
C LEU A 68 0.47 18.24 -14.92
N PRO A 69 -0.02 19.41 -15.38
CA PRO A 69 0.70 20.27 -16.32
C PRO A 69 2.01 20.83 -15.75
N ASN A 70 2.11 20.96 -14.42
CA ASN A 70 3.31 21.42 -13.72
C ASN A 70 4.30 20.30 -13.39
N HIS A 71 4.05 19.07 -13.83
CA HIS A 71 4.91 17.92 -13.59
C HIS A 71 5.43 17.34 -14.90
N VAL A 72 6.53 16.60 -14.82
CA VAL A 72 6.92 15.61 -15.83
C VAL A 72 6.40 14.26 -15.36
N VAL A 73 5.48 13.66 -16.12
CA VAL A 73 4.89 12.36 -15.80
C VAL A 73 5.52 11.28 -16.68
N LYS A 74 6.05 10.21 -16.05
CA LYS A 74 6.67 9.08 -16.74
C LYS A 74 6.31 7.77 -16.05
N ALA A 75 6.13 6.71 -16.84
CA ALA A 75 6.02 5.37 -16.31
C ALA A 75 7.33 4.93 -15.63
N PRO A 76 7.27 4.08 -14.59
CA PRO A 76 8.46 3.45 -14.04
C PRO A 76 9.14 2.59 -15.10
N THR A 77 10.46 2.58 -15.10
CA THR A 77 11.25 1.71 -15.96
C THR A 77 11.09 0.25 -15.53
N ALA A 78 11.43 -0.67 -16.44
CA ALA A 78 11.45 -2.10 -16.11
C ALA A 78 12.42 -2.42 -14.97
N ALA A 79 13.56 -1.71 -14.89
CA ALA A 79 14.53 -1.87 -13.81
C ALA A 79 13.97 -1.40 -12.46
N GLU A 80 13.29 -0.25 -12.42
CA GLU A 80 12.62 0.23 -11.20
C GLU A 80 11.52 -0.74 -10.76
N THR A 81 10.73 -1.26 -11.69
CA THR A 81 9.69 -2.27 -11.41
C THR A 81 10.28 -3.60 -10.92
N ALA A 82 11.39 -4.05 -11.51
CA ALA A 82 12.06 -5.28 -11.08
C ALA A 82 12.74 -5.09 -9.72
N GLY A 83 13.34 -3.92 -9.46
CA GLY A 83 13.90 -3.56 -8.17
C GLY A 83 12.83 -3.46 -7.09
N ALA A 84 11.64 -2.92 -7.43
CA ALA A 84 10.47 -2.95 -6.56
C ALA A 84 10.20 -4.36 -6.02
N ALA A 85 10.24 -5.36 -6.89
CA ALA A 85 9.94 -6.74 -6.54
C ALA A 85 10.89 -7.32 -5.48
N GLY A 86 10.33 -8.05 -4.53
CA GLY A 86 11.11 -8.82 -3.56
C GLY A 86 11.61 -8.03 -2.34
N ALA A 87 11.12 -6.80 -2.16
CA ALA A 87 11.36 -6.00 -0.95
C ALA A 87 10.92 -6.74 0.33
N LYS A 88 11.75 -6.73 1.37
CA LYS A 88 11.54 -7.45 2.64
C LYS A 88 11.83 -6.58 3.83
N SER A 89 11.10 -6.84 4.91
CA SER A 89 11.36 -6.29 6.23
C SER A 89 12.10 -7.31 7.11
N ASP A 90 12.98 -6.81 7.99
CA ASP A 90 13.52 -7.60 9.10
C ASP A 90 12.46 -7.96 10.15
N LYS A 91 11.36 -7.20 10.21
CA LYS A 91 10.19 -7.43 11.05
C LYS A 91 8.96 -7.78 10.19
N PRO A 92 8.39 -8.99 10.31
CA PRO A 92 7.24 -9.42 9.50
C PRO A 92 6.03 -8.47 9.57
N GLU A 93 5.75 -7.91 10.75
CA GLU A 93 4.67 -6.94 10.97
C GLU A 93 4.86 -5.61 10.22
N CYS A 94 6.10 -5.29 9.80
CA CYS A 94 6.43 -4.09 9.03
C CYS A 94 6.47 -4.35 7.52
N GLN A 95 6.29 -5.59 7.08
CA GLN A 95 6.25 -5.94 5.66
C GLN A 95 5.21 -5.13 4.85
N PRO A 96 4.00 -4.85 5.37
CA PRO A 96 3.05 -4.01 4.63
C PRO A 96 3.60 -2.62 4.30
N LEU A 97 4.33 -2.00 5.24
CA LEU A 97 4.95 -0.69 5.01
C LEU A 97 6.07 -0.78 3.98
N VAL A 98 6.93 -1.81 4.05
CA VAL A 98 7.99 -2.04 3.06
C VAL A 98 7.39 -2.23 1.67
N SER A 99 6.36 -3.07 1.52
CA SER A 99 5.66 -3.24 0.24
C SER A 99 5.14 -1.91 -0.30
N ALA A 100 4.46 -1.12 0.54
CA ALA A 100 3.94 0.17 0.12
C ALA A 100 5.05 1.17 -0.26
N GLN A 101 6.15 1.27 0.51
CA GLN A 101 7.28 2.15 0.16
C GLN A 101 7.96 1.77 -1.15
N SER A 102 8.07 0.47 -1.41
CA SER A 102 8.62 -0.07 -2.66
C SER A 102 7.63 -0.01 -3.83
N MET A 103 6.48 0.65 -3.69
CA MET A 103 5.43 0.72 -4.72
C MET A 103 4.96 -0.67 -5.16
N ASN A 104 4.77 -1.59 -4.21
CA ASN A 104 4.18 -2.91 -4.43
C ASN A 104 2.82 -3.03 -3.74
N ALA A 105 2.03 -4.00 -4.22
CA ALA A 105 0.81 -4.39 -3.55
C ALA A 105 1.09 -4.91 -2.13
N VAL A 106 0.24 -4.50 -1.19
CA VAL A 106 0.12 -5.14 0.12
C VAL A 106 -0.84 -6.32 -0.03
N GLY A 107 -0.38 -7.53 0.27
CA GLY A 107 -1.15 -8.74 -0.02
C GLY A 107 -1.20 -9.08 -1.51
N THR A 108 -2.27 -9.74 -1.97
CA THR A 108 -2.43 -10.18 -3.36
C THR A 108 -3.40 -9.28 -4.10
N ALA A 109 -2.87 -8.46 -5.03
CA ALA A 109 -3.67 -7.67 -5.96
C ALA A 109 -3.98 -8.45 -7.24
N ALA A 110 -5.14 -8.18 -7.84
CA ALA A 110 -5.55 -8.75 -9.14
C ALA A 110 -5.04 -7.92 -10.34
N GLY A 111 -4.77 -6.63 -10.11
CA GLY A 111 -4.22 -5.73 -11.11
C GLY A 111 -3.42 -4.64 -10.43
N THR A 112 -2.36 -4.17 -11.09
CA THR A 112 -1.51 -3.09 -10.59
C THR A 112 -1.07 -2.16 -11.71
N ALA A 113 -0.86 -0.89 -11.42
CA ALA A 113 -0.32 0.10 -12.37
C ALA A 113 0.46 1.18 -11.62
N GLY A 114 1.50 1.75 -12.22
CA GLY A 114 2.34 2.76 -11.56
C GLY A 114 2.85 3.84 -12.51
N THR A 115 3.05 5.04 -11.99
CA THR A 115 3.63 6.20 -12.69
C THR A 115 4.41 7.05 -11.71
N ARG A 116 5.22 7.97 -12.23
CA ARG A 116 6.00 8.94 -11.46
C ARG A 116 5.69 10.34 -11.97
N ALA A 117 5.43 11.26 -11.06
CA ALA A 117 5.27 12.68 -11.32
C ALA A 117 6.40 13.44 -10.63
N VAL A 118 7.18 14.18 -11.39
CA VAL A 118 8.26 15.04 -10.86
C VAL A 118 7.86 16.49 -11.11
N VAL A 119 7.86 17.32 -10.07
CA VAL A 119 7.56 18.76 -10.21
C VAL A 119 8.56 19.38 -11.18
N LYS A 120 8.08 20.14 -12.17
CA LYS A 120 8.96 20.89 -13.07
C LYS A 120 9.71 21.94 -12.25
N GLY A 121 11.04 21.91 -12.30
CA GLY A 121 11.84 22.99 -11.74
C GLY A 121 11.50 24.33 -12.36
N LYS A 122 11.74 25.41 -11.60
CA LYS A 122 11.58 26.77 -12.10
C LYS A 122 12.66 27.02 -13.15
N ALA A 123 12.25 27.32 -14.38
CA ALA A 123 13.22 27.74 -15.40
C ALA A 123 13.96 28.99 -14.90
N PRO A 124 15.29 29.05 -15.01
CA PRO A 124 16.02 30.26 -14.67
C PRO A 124 15.56 31.40 -15.59
N ALA A 125 15.62 32.64 -15.09
CA ALA A 125 15.37 33.81 -15.92
C ALA A 125 16.33 33.80 -17.13
N ALA A 126 15.89 34.33 -18.27
CA ALA A 126 16.68 34.26 -19.51
C ALA A 126 18.07 34.94 -19.35
N ASP A 127 18.12 35.99 -18.55
CA ASP A 127 19.28 36.79 -18.17
C ASP A 127 20.01 36.30 -16.91
N ALA A 128 19.54 35.19 -16.29
CA ALA A 128 20.18 34.65 -15.10
C ALA A 128 21.64 34.25 -15.38
N SER A 129 22.48 34.41 -14.36
CA SER A 129 23.89 34.06 -14.42
C SER A 129 24.09 32.56 -14.70
N PRO A 130 25.25 32.13 -15.23
CA PRO A 130 25.55 30.71 -15.39
C PRO A 130 25.43 29.90 -14.09
N GLU A 131 25.75 30.52 -12.95
CA GLU A 131 25.63 29.91 -11.63
C GLU A 131 24.15 29.74 -11.22
N ASP A 132 23.31 30.75 -11.46
CA ASP A 132 21.87 30.66 -11.21
C ASP A 132 21.18 29.66 -12.13
N LYS A 133 21.64 29.54 -13.38
CA LYS A 133 21.15 28.54 -14.34
C LYS A 133 21.53 27.12 -13.91
N LEU A 134 22.75 26.93 -13.40
CA LEU A 134 23.20 25.66 -12.84
C LEU A 134 22.39 25.31 -11.57
N LYS A 135 22.20 26.26 -10.66
CA LYS A 135 21.37 26.09 -9.46
C LYS A 135 19.93 25.74 -9.82
N ALA A 136 19.30 26.46 -10.76
CA ALA A 136 17.96 26.14 -11.22
C ALA A 136 17.88 24.76 -11.91
N GLY A 137 18.92 24.34 -12.62
CA GLY A 137 19.04 22.99 -13.17
C GLY A 137 19.13 21.92 -12.08
N LEU A 138 19.91 22.16 -11.03
CA LEU A 138 20.01 21.28 -9.87
C LEU A 138 18.71 21.24 -9.05
N ASP A 139 18.05 22.40 -8.85
CA ASP A 139 16.75 22.48 -8.19
C ASP A 139 15.66 21.77 -9.01
N ALA A 140 15.74 21.82 -10.34
CA ALA A 140 14.87 21.04 -11.23
C ALA A 140 15.11 19.53 -11.15
N LEU A 141 16.34 19.12 -10.84
CA LEU A 141 16.70 17.72 -10.59
C LEU A 141 16.37 17.28 -9.15
N GLY A 142 16.34 18.22 -8.20
CA GLY A 142 16.04 18.02 -6.78
C GLY A 142 14.57 18.18 -6.40
N GLY A 143 13.69 18.50 -7.36
CA GLY A 143 12.25 18.63 -7.13
C GLY A 143 11.64 17.34 -6.59
N THR A 144 10.67 17.47 -5.68
CA THR A 144 9.97 16.33 -5.06
C THR A 144 9.43 15.40 -6.14
N ALA A 145 9.93 14.17 -6.13
CA ALA A 145 9.46 13.12 -7.02
C ALA A 145 8.39 12.32 -6.29
N THR A 146 7.20 12.24 -6.89
CA THR A 146 6.08 11.46 -6.37
C THR A 146 5.87 10.23 -7.23
N SER A 147 6.06 9.05 -6.66
CA SER A 147 5.62 7.80 -7.24
C SER A 147 4.15 7.55 -6.89
N VAL A 148 3.37 7.09 -7.86
CA VAL A 148 1.96 6.74 -7.73
C VAL A 148 1.81 5.28 -8.11
N TYR A 149 1.16 4.50 -7.26
CA TYR A 149 0.92 3.08 -7.48
C TYR A 149 -0.52 2.71 -7.15
N LEU A 150 -1.19 2.08 -8.10
CA LEU A 150 -2.54 1.57 -7.94
C LEU A 150 -2.49 0.05 -7.81
N ALA A 151 -3.21 -0.49 -6.84
CA ALA A 151 -3.45 -1.92 -6.69
C ALA A 151 -4.95 -2.18 -6.52
N SER A 152 -5.53 -3.03 -7.36
CA SER A 152 -6.92 -3.45 -7.23
C SER A 152 -7.03 -4.86 -6.68
N TYR A 153 -8.04 -5.07 -5.84
CA TYR A 153 -8.21 -6.30 -5.07
C TYR A 153 -9.59 -6.90 -5.30
N GLU A 154 -9.67 -8.23 -5.22
CA GLU A 154 -10.96 -8.93 -5.22
C GLU A 154 -11.58 -8.89 -3.82
N GLY A 155 -12.92 -8.92 -3.76
CA GLY A 155 -13.64 -9.06 -2.50
C GLY A 155 -13.29 -7.98 -1.47
N LYS A 156 -12.81 -8.40 -0.30
CA LYS A 156 -12.40 -7.53 0.83
C LYS A 156 -10.92 -7.15 0.81
N GLY A 157 -10.14 -7.59 -0.19
CA GLY A 157 -8.68 -7.49 -0.16
C GLY A 157 -8.15 -6.06 -0.02
N ALA A 158 -8.83 -5.06 -0.59
CA ALA A 158 -8.43 -3.66 -0.44
C ALA A 158 -8.60 -3.16 1.01
N THR A 159 -9.70 -3.53 1.67
CA THR A 159 -9.96 -3.21 3.08
C THR A 159 -8.94 -3.89 3.99
N GLU A 160 -8.63 -5.16 3.73
CA GLU A 160 -7.65 -5.94 4.50
C GLU A 160 -6.22 -5.40 4.31
N ALA A 161 -5.84 -5.04 3.09
CA ALA A 161 -4.56 -4.43 2.78
C ALA A 161 -4.41 -3.05 3.45
N PHE A 162 -5.46 -2.22 3.41
CA PHE A 162 -5.47 -0.91 4.09
C PHE A 162 -5.37 -1.06 5.62
N ALA A 163 -6.13 -1.99 6.20
CA ALA A 163 -6.05 -2.28 7.63
C ALA A 163 -4.66 -2.78 8.05
N SER A 164 -4.03 -3.62 7.22
CA SER A 164 -2.66 -4.10 7.46
C SER A 164 -1.65 -2.96 7.49
N LEU A 165 -1.78 -1.97 6.60
CA LEU A 165 -0.94 -0.76 6.59
C LEU A 165 -1.14 0.11 7.84
N LYS A 166 -2.38 0.23 8.33
CA LYS A 166 -2.68 0.94 9.58
C LYS A 166 -2.05 0.27 10.78
N THR A 167 -2.20 -1.05 10.89
CA THR A 167 -1.59 -1.86 11.95
C THR A 167 -0.06 -1.76 11.90
N ALA A 168 0.53 -1.94 10.72
CA ALA A 168 1.99 -1.85 10.54
C ALA A 168 2.51 -0.45 10.90
N GLY A 169 1.83 0.63 10.51
CA GLY A 169 2.22 2.00 10.90
C GLY A 169 2.33 2.21 12.41
N THR A 170 1.49 1.53 13.19
CA THR A 170 1.55 1.59 14.65
C THR A 170 2.63 0.68 15.22
N ALA A 171 2.69 -0.59 14.77
CA ALA A 171 3.64 -1.58 15.25
C ALA A 171 5.10 -1.19 14.94
N CYS A 172 5.30 -0.48 13.83
CA CYS A 172 6.61 -0.15 13.27
C CYS A 172 7.01 1.32 13.50
N ALA A 173 6.30 2.03 14.37
CA ALA A 173 6.57 3.44 14.68
C ALA A 173 8.02 3.68 15.18
N GLY A 174 8.57 2.70 15.90
CA GLY A 174 9.95 2.69 16.40
C GLY A 174 11.02 2.24 15.39
N GLY A 175 10.64 2.03 14.13
CA GLY A 175 11.58 1.67 13.07
C GLY A 175 11.73 0.16 12.81
N TYR A 176 12.35 -0.14 11.68
CA TYR A 176 12.62 -1.46 11.12
C TYR A 176 13.66 -1.32 10.00
N THR A 177 14.18 -2.44 9.49
CA THR A 177 15.08 -2.45 8.34
C THR A 177 14.35 -3.01 7.13
N GLY A 178 14.20 -2.18 6.10
CA GLY A 178 13.74 -2.62 4.78
C GLY A 178 14.94 -3.06 3.93
N SER A 179 14.75 -4.06 3.08
CA SER A 179 15.76 -4.52 2.13
C SER A 179 15.13 -4.73 0.76
N GLN A 180 15.87 -4.39 -0.29
CA GLN A 180 15.41 -4.46 -1.68
C GLN A 180 16.62 -4.64 -2.60
N ALA A 181 16.56 -5.60 -3.51
CA ALA A 181 17.62 -5.86 -4.50
C ALA A 181 19.06 -6.01 -3.93
N GLY A 182 19.20 -6.39 -2.66
CA GLY A 182 20.49 -6.51 -1.96
C GLY A 182 20.89 -5.30 -1.13
N ASP A 183 20.24 -4.16 -1.35
CA ASP A 183 20.41 -2.95 -0.56
C ASP A 183 19.48 -2.98 0.67
N SER A 184 19.92 -2.38 1.76
CA SER A 184 19.14 -2.24 2.99
C SER A 184 19.04 -0.78 3.39
N LEU A 185 17.83 -0.37 3.80
CA LEU A 185 17.54 0.94 4.33
C LEU A 185 17.02 0.79 5.76
N LYS A 186 17.73 1.39 6.71
CA LYS A 186 17.28 1.44 8.09
C LYS A 186 16.25 2.55 8.24
N ILE A 187 15.01 2.18 8.55
CA ILE A 187 13.95 3.10 8.92
C ILE A 187 14.00 3.29 10.43
N THR A 188 14.26 4.52 10.86
CA THR A 188 14.39 4.88 12.27
C THR A 188 13.07 5.32 12.89
N LYS A 189 12.12 5.77 12.07
CA LYS A 189 10.82 6.24 12.56
C LYS A 189 9.73 6.14 11.51
N VAL A 190 8.53 5.77 11.95
CA VAL A 190 7.28 5.96 11.19
C VAL A 190 6.35 6.79 12.05
N ALA A 191 6.01 7.99 11.59
CA ALA A 191 5.12 8.91 12.30
C ALA A 191 3.87 9.18 11.47
N PRO A 192 2.71 9.48 12.10
CA PRO A 192 1.57 10.03 11.38
C PRO A 192 1.98 11.27 10.57
N GLY A 193 1.61 11.28 9.29
CA GLY A 193 1.81 12.42 8.39
C GLY A 193 0.64 13.41 8.47
N ALA A 194 0.68 14.43 7.62
CA ALA A 194 -0.43 15.37 7.46
C ALA A 194 -1.71 14.63 7.03
N ALA A 195 -2.84 15.00 7.62
CA ALA A 195 -4.12 14.35 7.35
C ALA A 195 -4.52 14.50 5.88
N VAL A 196 -4.98 13.39 5.29
CA VAL A 196 -5.47 13.34 3.90
C VAL A 196 -6.96 13.06 3.93
N THR A 197 -7.75 13.93 3.32
CA THR A 197 -9.20 13.77 3.18
C THR A 197 -9.51 13.45 1.71
N ALA A 198 -9.32 12.18 1.34
CA ALA A 198 -9.53 11.69 -0.02
C ALA A 198 -9.99 10.23 0.02
N GLY A 199 -10.77 9.81 -0.99
CA GLY A 199 -11.27 8.43 -1.09
C GLY A 199 -12.29 8.07 -0.02
N ASP A 200 -12.45 6.76 0.21
CA ASP A 200 -13.30 6.20 1.27
C ASP A 200 -12.56 6.20 2.61
N GLU A 201 -11.26 5.86 2.56
CA GLU A 201 -10.34 5.86 3.70
C GLU A 201 -8.98 6.35 3.23
N ALA A 202 -8.28 7.09 4.10
CA ALA A 202 -6.93 7.55 3.81
C ALA A 202 -6.05 7.49 5.07
N LEU A 203 -4.76 7.25 4.84
CA LEU A 203 -3.73 7.38 5.86
C LEU A 203 -2.50 8.04 5.26
N ALA A 204 -1.70 8.66 6.14
CA ALA A 204 -0.45 9.29 5.77
C ALA A 204 0.59 9.01 6.84
N TYR A 205 1.82 8.75 6.41
CA TYR A 205 2.97 8.59 7.27
C TYR A 205 4.14 9.44 6.77
N THR A 206 4.86 10.01 7.70
CA THR A 206 6.23 10.48 7.47
C THR A 206 7.17 9.36 7.90
N VAL A 207 7.93 8.83 6.95
CA VAL A 207 8.90 7.75 7.16
C VAL A 207 10.30 8.34 7.15
N THR A 208 11.05 8.12 8.23
CA THR A 208 12.43 8.60 8.38
C THR A 208 13.38 7.41 8.31
N GLY A 209 14.36 7.49 7.43
CA GLY A 209 15.42 6.50 7.28
C GLY A 209 16.82 7.09 7.33
N GLU A 210 17.81 6.21 7.44
CA GLU A 210 19.24 6.54 7.43
C GLU A 210 19.88 5.86 6.21
N ALA A 211 20.56 6.64 5.37
CA ALA A 211 21.40 6.15 4.28
C ALA A 211 22.72 6.93 4.28
N ASP A 212 23.84 6.24 4.21
CA ASP A 212 25.19 6.84 4.16
C ASP A 212 25.49 7.89 5.25
N GLY A 213 24.88 7.72 6.44
CA GLY A 213 25.02 8.65 7.57
C GLY A 213 24.12 9.89 7.49
N GLU A 214 23.33 10.02 6.44
CA GLU A 214 22.35 11.09 6.26
C GLU A 214 20.93 10.62 6.58
N THR A 215 20.10 11.55 7.07
CA THR A 215 18.69 11.30 7.32
C THR A 215 17.87 11.62 6.08
N LEU A 216 17.10 10.65 5.61
CA LEU A 216 16.17 10.80 4.50
C LEU A 216 14.74 10.74 5.04
N THR A 217 13.85 11.57 4.48
CA THR A 217 12.43 11.55 4.83
C THR A 217 11.57 11.36 3.58
N THR A 218 10.63 10.44 3.68
CA THR A 218 9.66 10.12 2.64
C THR A 218 8.24 10.32 3.17
N GLN A 219 7.38 10.98 2.41
CA GLN A 219 5.95 11.01 2.69
C GLN A 219 5.27 9.84 1.99
N LEU A 220 4.63 8.98 2.78
CA LEU A 220 3.82 7.87 2.29
C LEU A 220 2.35 8.19 2.52
N VAL A 221 1.55 8.26 1.46
CA VAL A 221 0.09 8.41 1.54
C VAL A 221 -0.55 7.20 0.92
N VAL A 222 -1.60 6.67 1.55
CA VAL A 222 -2.40 5.60 0.98
C VAL A 222 -3.87 5.97 1.06
N VAL A 223 -4.56 5.89 -0.07
CA VAL A 223 -6.00 6.16 -0.18
C VAL A 223 -6.69 4.91 -0.71
N ARG A 224 -7.72 4.43 0.01
CA ARG A 224 -8.62 3.41 -0.48
C ARG A 224 -9.84 4.06 -1.13
N LYS A 225 -10.16 3.64 -2.35
CA LYS A 225 -11.40 3.96 -3.04
C LYS A 225 -12.00 2.68 -3.61
N GLY A 226 -13.14 2.25 -3.06
CA GLY A 226 -13.72 0.95 -3.32
C GLY A 226 -12.70 -0.17 -3.11
N ASN A 227 -12.45 -0.93 -4.18
CA ASN A 227 -11.55 -2.07 -4.20
C ASN A 227 -10.14 -1.74 -4.73
N THR A 228 -9.78 -0.46 -4.77
CA THR A 228 -8.46 0.02 -5.20
C THR A 228 -7.75 0.75 -4.06
N LEU A 229 -6.46 0.45 -3.87
CA LEU A 229 -5.54 1.28 -3.09
C LEU A 229 -4.69 2.12 -4.05
N ALA A 230 -4.64 3.42 -3.80
CA ALA A 230 -3.69 4.34 -4.39
C ALA A 230 -2.63 4.69 -3.35
N THR A 231 -1.40 4.27 -3.61
CA THR A 231 -0.23 4.55 -2.78
C THR A 231 0.60 5.64 -3.45
N PHE A 232 1.01 6.62 -2.67
CA PHE A 232 1.84 7.74 -3.09
C PHE A 232 3.07 7.79 -2.20
N SER A 233 4.25 7.84 -2.82
CA SER A 233 5.51 8.03 -2.11
C SER A 233 6.22 9.26 -2.68
N ALA A 234 6.36 10.29 -1.86
CA ALA A 234 7.10 11.49 -2.20
C ALA A 234 8.42 11.53 -1.46
N LEU A 235 9.51 11.52 -2.22
CA LEU A 235 10.87 11.67 -1.71
C LEU A 235 11.35 13.10 -2.00
N SER A 236 11.94 13.73 -1.00
CA SER A 236 12.73 14.95 -1.18
C SER A 236 14.22 14.60 -1.16
N LEU A 237 14.96 15.13 -2.12
CA LEU A 237 16.43 15.03 -2.18
C LEU A 237 17.13 16.22 -1.51
N THR A 238 16.35 17.19 -0.99
CA THR A 238 16.86 18.46 -0.43
C THR A 238 16.45 18.67 1.03
N GLY A 239 15.81 17.69 1.66
CA GLY A 239 15.41 17.73 3.06
C GLY A 239 14.01 17.15 3.32
N ALA A 240 13.13 17.94 3.93
CA ALA A 240 11.79 17.48 4.27
C ALA A 240 10.93 17.26 3.02
N ALA A 241 10.46 16.03 2.82
CA ALA A 241 9.45 15.75 1.80
C ALA A 241 8.12 16.38 2.20
N GLU A 242 7.55 17.18 1.30
CA GLU A 242 6.18 17.67 1.41
C GLU A 242 5.19 16.62 0.89
N GLN A 243 4.00 16.61 1.46
CA GLN A 243 2.94 15.71 1.01
C GLN A 243 2.48 16.13 -0.41
N PRO A 244 2.40 15.20 -1.38
CA PRO A 244 2.13 15.53 -2.77
C PRO A 244 0.63 15.73 -3.03
N LYS A 245 0.01 16.72 -2.37
CA LYS A 245 -1.45 16.91 -2.34
C LYS A 245 -2.07 16.99 -3.73
N ASP A 246 -1.46 17.76 -4.64
CA ASP A 246 -1.96 17.90 -6.01
C ASP A 246 -2.02 16.55 -6.75
N VAL A 247 -0.99 15.72 -6.59
CA VAL A 247 -0.92 14.39 -7.21
C VAL A 247 -1.94 13.44 -6.56
N VAL A 248 -2.07 13.47 -5.23
CA VAL A 248 -3.05 12.67 -4.47
C VAL A 248 -4.47 13.01 -4.91
N ASP A 249 -4.86 14.28 -4.85
CA ASP A 249 -6.22 14.74 -5.16
C ASP A 249 -6.57 14.43 -6.62
N THR A 250 -5.63 14.67 -7.54
CA THR A 250 -5.82 14.42 -8.97
C THR A 250 -5.99 12.93 -9.25
N GLN A 251 -5.14 12.07 -8.68
CA GLN A 251 -5.24 10.62 -8.87
C GLN A 251 -6.50 10.04 -8.25
N VAL A 252 -6.87 10.47 -7.04
CA VAL A 252 -8.08 9.97 -6.37
C VAL A 252 -9.32 10.36 -7.18
N LYS A 253 -9.38 11.57 -7.74
CA LYS A 253 -10.49 11.99 -8.62
C LYS A 253 -10.67 11.07 -9.82
N LYS A 254 -9.59 10.52 -10.39
CA LYS A 254 -9.67 9.57 -11.52
C LYS A 254 -10.21 8.19 -11.12
N LEU A 255 -10.21 7.85 -9.82
CA LEU A 255 -10.77 6.60 -9.32
C LEU A 255 -12.30 6.64 -9.13
N GLY A 256 -12.92 7.81 -9.28
CA GLY A 256 -14.36 8.06 -9.04
C GLY A 256 -14.67 8.35 -7.58
#